data_AF-A0A2V5S6D1-F1
#
_entry.id   AF-A0A2V5S6D1-F1
#
_cell.length_a   1.000
_cell.length_b   1.000
_cell.length_c   1.000
_cell.angle_alpha   90.00
_cell.angle_beta   90.00
_cell.angle_gamma   90.00
#
_symmetry.space_group_name_H-M   'P 1'
#
loop_
_entity.id
_entity.type
_entity.pdbx_description
1 polymer ?
#
loop_
_entity_poly.entity_id
_entity_poly.type
_entity_poly.pdbx_seq_one_letter_code
_entity_poly.pdbx_strand_id
1 'polypeptide(L)'
;MPIGIIASLIICTVLYVLMGTVLAGIKKYTIYLGDPAAAATAFASQPWAEALVSAGALAGMTSVLLVFQLGQPRIFMAMARDGLLPQYFAKIHPRFRTPHVTTIWTGVVVGGVAMLTDIGSLSDLTNIGTLFAFILVCIGVIVLRRTDAERPRPFRAPLVPMFPIAGVIFCFALMLSLPVLTWIRFFVWLAVGLLIYFFYGAWHSKLRGGIDTGITEDTPPPLIKT
;
A
#
# COMPACT_ATOMS: atom_id res chain seq x y z
N MET A 1 -7.12 7.30 -15.00
CA MET A 1 -6.90 6.59 -13.71
C MET A 1 -7.39 5.13 -13.75
N PRO A 2 -8.68 4.81 -13.97
CA PRO A 2 -9.17 3.42 -13.80
C PRO A 2 -8.57 2.41 -14.79
N ILE A 3 -8.45 2.80 -16.06
CA ILE A 3 -7.84 1.96 -17.11
C ILE A 3 -6.39 1.61 -16.76
N GLY A 4 -5.63 2.57 -16.23
CA GLY A 4 -4.23 2.36 -15.85
C GLY A 4 -4.07 1.33 -14.73
N ILE A 5 -4.94 1.37 -13.70
CA ILE A 5 -4.90 0.43 -12.57
C ILE A 5 -5.25 -0.99 -13.04
N ILE A 6 -6.30 -1.14 -13.85
CA ILE A 6 -6.76 -2.46 -14.32
C ILE A 6 -5.76 -3.06 -15.32
N ALA A 7 -5.30 -2.27 -16.29
CA ALA A 7 -4.37 -2.75 -17.29
C ALA A 7 -3.02 -3.15 -16.69
N SER A 8 -2.47 -2.35 -15.76
CA SER A 8 -1.21 -2.70 -15.10
C SER A 8 -1.33 -3.97 -14.27
N LEU A 9 -2.44 -4.14 -13.53
CA LEU A 9 -2.67 -5.34 -12.74
C LEU A 9 -2.74 -6.60 -13.62
N ILE A 10 -3.51 -6.56 -14.71
CA ILE A 10 -3.65 -7.70 -15.64
C ILE A 10 -2.29 -8.07 -16.23
N ILE A 11 -1.53 -7.09 -16.72
CA ILE A 11 -0.20 -7.33 -17.30
C ILE A 11 0.73 -7.95 -16.26
N CYS A 12 0.79 -7.38 -15.05
CA CYS A 12 1.62 -7.92 -13.96
C CYS A 12 1.21 -9.35 -13.57
N THR A 13 -0.10 -9.65 -13.50
CA THR A 13 -0.59 -11.00 -13.20
C THR A 13 -0.14 -12.00 -14.26
N VAL A 14 -0.27 -11.68 -15.55
CA VAL A 14 0.19 -12.55 -16.64
C VAL A 14 1.69 -12.78 -16.54
N LEU A 15 2.48 -11.71 -16.36
CA LEU A 15 3.93 -11.83 -16.21
C LEU A 15 4.32 -12.68 -14.99
N TYR A 16 3.62 -12.55 -13.86
CA TYR A 16 3.88 -13.39 -12.68
C TYR A 16 3.57 -14.87 -12.92
N VAL A 17 2.47 -15.20 -13.60
CA VAL A 17 2.12 -16.59 -13.92
C VAL A 17 3.15 -17.20 -14.87
N LEU A 18 3.56 -16.45 -15.91
CA LEU A 18 4.60 -16.89 -16.84
C LEU A 18 5.93 -17.10 -16.12
N MET A 19 6.34 -16.12 -15.31
CA MET A 19 7.59 -16.19 -14.55
C MET A 19 7.60 -17.38 -13.57
N GLY A 20 6.52 -17.59 -12.81
CA GLY A 20 6.39 -18.74 -11.92
C GLY A 20 6.46 -20.09 -12.66
N THR A 21 5.84 -20.17 -13.84
CA THR A 21 5.88 -21.37 -14.69
C THR A 21 7.30 -21.65 -15.19
N VAL A 22 8.02 -20.62 -15.64
CA VAL A 22 9.41 -20.74 -16.10
C VAL A 22 10.33 -21.16 -14.96
N LEU A 23 10.22 -20.54 -13.78
CA LEU A 23 11.04 -20.92 -12.63
C LEU A 23 10.80 -22.37 -12.19
N ALA A 24 9.54 -22.79 -12.12
CA ALA A 24 9.18 -24.17 -11.80
C ALA A 24 9.71 -25.18 -12.83
N GLY A 25 9.89 -24.75 -14.09
CA GLY A 25 10.47 -25.57 -15.16
C GLY A 25 11.99 -25.71 -15.11
N ILE A 26 12.72 -24.73 -14.54
CA ILE A 26 14.20 -24.71 -14.55
C ILE A 26 14.79 -25.54 -13.42
N LYS A 27 14.28 -25.43 -12.19
CA LYS A 27 14.76 -26.23 -11.03
C LYS A 27 13.60 -26.73 -10.20
N LYS A 28 13.84 -27.83 -9.45
CA LYS A 28 12.87 -28.36 -8.48
C LYS A 28 12.55 -27.30 -7.41
N TYR A 29 11.27 -27.14 -7.11
CA TYR A 29 10.73 -26.14 -6.19
C TYR A 29 11.40 -26.08 -4.80
N THR A 30 12.03 -27.17 -4.36
CA THR A 30 12.75 -27.27 -3.09
C THR A 30 13.96 -26.36 -2.98
N ILE A 31 14.53 -25.93 -4.11
CA ILE A 31 15.72 -25.07 -4.14
C ILE A 31 15.37 -23.60 -3.89
N TYR A 32 14.11 -23.19 -4.14
CA TYR A 32 13.65 -21.81 -3.97
C TYR A 32 13.10 -21.52 -2.56
N LEU A 33 13.07 -22.51 -1.67
CA LEU A 33 12.50 -22.37 -0.33
C LEU A 33 13.34 -21.41 0.52
N GLY A 34 12.76 -20.25 0.82
CA GLY A 34 13.40 -19.20 1.64
C GLY A 34 14.34 -18.27 0.88
N ASP A 35 14.40 -18.37 -0.46
CA ASP A 35 15.25 -17.50 -1.28
C ASP A 35 14.47 -16.26 -1.77
N PRO A 36 14.81 -15.05 -1.29
CA PRO A 36 14.19 -13.81 -1.76
C PRO A 36 14.57 -13.44 -3.21
N ALA A 37 15.57 -14.09 -3.80
CA ALA A 37 16.06 -13.85 -5.15
C ALA A 37 15.94 -15.08 -6.09
N ALA A 38 14.83 -15.82 -5.98
CA ALA A 38 14.57 -17.06 -6.73
C ALA A 38 14.81 -16.97 -8.25
N ALA A 39 14.62 -15.80 -8.86
CA ALA A 39 14.89 -15.58 -10.28
C ALA A 39 16.39 -15.61 -10.62
N ALA A 40 17.24 -15.01 -9.78
CA ALA A 40 18.69 -15.00 -9.98
C ALA A 40 19.27 -16.41 -9.77
N THR A 41 18.81 -17.10 -8.72
CA THR A 41 19.28 -18.46 -8.39
C THR A 41 18.83 -19.52 -9.40
N ALA A 42 17.70 -19.30 -10.10
CA ALA A 42 17.28 -20.14 -11.21
C ALA A 42 18.29 -20.12 -12.37
N PHE A 43 18.85 -18.94 -12.68
CA PHE A 43 19.80 -18.74 -13.78
C PHE A 43 21.27 -18.86 -13.37
N ALA A 44 21.57 -19.31 -12.15
CA ALA A 44 22.95 -19.46 -11.64
C ALA A 44 23.88 -20.36 -12.49
N SER A 45 23.33 -21.16 -13.42
CA SER A 45 24.11 -21.94 -14.38
C SER A 45 24.63 -21.12 -15.58
N GLN A 46 24.11 -19.91 -15.80
CA GLN A 46 24.43 -19.03 -16.92
C GLN A 46 24.78 -17.63 -16.39
N PRO A 47 26.08 -17.31 -16.20
CA PRO A 47 26.52 -16.09 -15.51
C PRO A 47 26.03 -14.79 -16.14
N TRP A 48 25.93 -14.76 -17.48
CA TRP A 48 25.45 -13.58 -18.22
C TRP A 48 23.95 -13.32 -17.98
N ALA A 49 23.15 -14.38 -17.85
CA ALA A 49 21.72 -14.28 -17.61
C ALA A 49 21.42 -13.93 -16.15
N GLU A 50 22.14 -14.53 -15.20
CA GLU A 50 22.06 -14.18 -13.78
C GLU A 50 22.38 -12.71 -13.54
N ALA A 51 23.46 -12.19 -14.13
CA ALA A 51 23.85 -10.79 -13.99
C ALA A 51 22.78 -9.84 -14.55
N LEU A 52 22.21 -10.17 -15.71
CA LEU A 52 21.16 -9.36 -16.34
C LEU A 52 19.88 -9.32 -15.50
N VAL A 53 19.42 -10.48 -15.02
CA VAL A 53 18.23 -10.59 -14.17
C VAL A 53 18.43 -9.88 -12.83
N SER A 54 19.60 -10.05 -12.20
CA SER A 54 19.92 -9.41 -10.93
C SER A 54 20.02 -7.89 -11.07
N ALA A 55 20.64 -7.38 -12.12
CA ALA A 55 20.69 -5.95 -12.41
C ALA A 55 19.28 -5.36 -12.65
N GLY A 56 18.44 -6.06 -13.41
CA GLY A 56 17.05 -5.70 -13.62
C GLY A 56 16.23 -5.70 -12.32
N ALA A 57 16.43 -6.70 -11.47
CA ALA A 57 15.77 -6.81 -10.18
C ALA A 57 16.16 -5.67 -9.24
N LEU A 58 17.44 -5.29 -9.17
CA LEU A 58 17.91 -4.15 -8.38
C LEU A 58 17.32 -2.83 -8.88
N ALA A 59 17.32 -2.60 -10.20
CA ALA A 59 16.72 -1.41 -10.80
C ALA A 59 15.20 -1.34 -10.54
N GLY A 60 14.51 -2.49 -10.62
CA GLY A 60 13.08 -2.58 -10.33
C GLY A 60 12.75 -2.32 -8.86
N MET A 61 13.47 -2.98 -7.94
CA MET A 61 13.26 -2.80 -6.50
C MET A 61 13.55 -1.38 -6.04
N THR A 62 14.61 -0.75 -6.55
CA THR A 62 14.92 0.65 -6.22
C THR A 62 13.81 1.60 -6.68
N SER A 63 13.23 1.38 -7.87
CA SER A 63 12.07 2.15 -8.34
C SER A 63 10.85 2.00 -7.40
N VAL A 64 10.52 0.76 -7.02
CA VAL A 64 9.40 0.46 -6.12
C VAL A 64 9.61 1.07 -4.73
N LEU A 65 10.84 1.01 -4.19
CA LEU A 65 11.20 1.62 -2.91
C LEU A 65 10.97 3.14 -2.92
N LEU A 66 11.35 3.81 -4.01
CA LEU A 66 11.11 5.26 -4.16
C LEU A 66 9.61 5.58 -4.16
N VAL A 67 8.79 4.79 -4.85
CA VAL A 67 7.32 4.97 -4.85
C VAL A 67 6.74 4.83 -3.44
N PHE A 68 7.18 3.83 -2.67
CA PHE A 68 6.73 3.66 -1.29
C PHE A 68 7.19 4.80 -0.37
N GLN A 69 8.44 5.25 -0.50
CA GLN A 69 8.99 6.34 0.30
C GLN A 69 8.33 7.70 -0.02
N LEU A 70 7.79 7.88 -1.23
CA LEU A 70 7.00 9.06 -1.59
C LEU A 70 5.53 8.94 -1.16
N GLY A 71 4.97 7.74 -1.14
CA GLY A 71 3.59 7.47 -0.75
C GLY A 71 3.35 7.66 0.75
N GLN A 72 4.19 7.06 1.60
CA GLN A 72 3.99 7.07 3.06
C GLN A 72 3.91 8.49 3.65
N PRO A 73 4.84 9.42 3.37
CA PRO A 73 4.80 10.77 3.93
C PRO A 73 3.55 11.56 3.54
N ARG A 74 2.99 11.31 2.34
CA ARG A 74 1.77 11.99 1.88
C ARG A 74 0.54 11.55 2.67
N ILE A 75 0.46 10.25 3.00
CA ILE A 75 -0.62 9.72 3.85
C ILE A 75 -0.50 10.33 5.26
N PHE A 76 0.71 10.37 5.83
CA PHE A 76 0.95 11.03 7.13
C PHE A 76 0.59 12.52 7.12
N MET A 77 0.96 13.25 6.07
CA MET A 77 0.61 14.65 5.90
C MET A 77 -0.91 14.86 5.80
N ALA A 78 -1.62 14.01 5.04
CA ALA A 78 -3.09 14.07 4.96
C ALA A 78 -3.74 13.80 6.32
N MET A 79 -3.32 12.74 7.02
CA MET A 79 -3.82 12.44 8.37
C MET A 79 -3.52 13.56 9.38
N ALA A 80 -2.34 14.19 9.31
CA ALA A 80 -1.99 15.33 10.16
C ALA A 80 -2.79 16.60 9.81
N ARG A 81 -3.10 16.82 8.52
CA ARG A 81 -3.98 17.92 8.07
C ARG A 81 -5.41 17.74 8.60
N ASP A 82 -5.89 16.50 8.66
CA ASP A 82 -7.21 16.14 9.17
C ASP A 82 -7.28 16.17 10.72
N GLY A 83 -6.14 16.40 11.38
CA GLY A 83 -6.02 16.52 12.84
C GLY A 83 -5.92 15.18 13.58
N LEU A 84 -5.75 14.07 12.86
CA LEU A 84 -5.60 12.73 13.43
C LEU A 84 -4.19 12.48 14.00
N LEU A 85 -3.21 13.28 13.58
CA LEU A 85 -1.82 13.24 14.04
C LEU A 85 -1.31 14.65 14.38
N PRO A 86 -0.26 14.78 15.21
CA PRO A 86 0.32 16.08 15.55
C PRO A 86 0.65 16.94 14.32
N GLN A 87 0.26 18.21 14.34
CA GLN A 87 0.45 19.15 13.22
C GLN A 87 1.94 19.35 12.85
N TYR A 88 2.87 18.95 13.70
CA TYR A 88 4.30 18.88 13.38
C TYR A 88 4.58 18.04 12.12
N PHE A 89 3.85 16.95 11.92
CA PHE A 89 3.96 16.10 10.72
C PHE A 89 3.34 16.73 9.46
N ALA A 90 2.54 17.79 9.61
CA ALA A 90 2.00 18.57 8.48
C ALA A 90 2.93 19.72 8.07
N LYS A 91 4.11 19.91 8.70
CA LYS A 91 5.01 21.02 8.38
C LYS A 91 5.72 20.79 7.06
N ILE A 92 5.31 21.56 6.05
CA ILE A 92 5.86 21.51 4.70
C ILE A 92 7.09 22.43 4.59
N HIS A 93 8.12 22.01 3.86
CA HIS A 93 9.30 22.86 3.61
C HIS A 93 8.91 24.09 2.74
N PRO A 94 9.25 25.33 3.15
CA PRO A 94 8.77 26.56 2.50
C PRO A 94 9.23 26.72 1.04
N ARG A 95 10.40 26.18 0.68
CA ARG A 95 10.96 26.28 -0.69
C ARG A 95 10.60 25.12 -1.63
N PHE A 96 10.46 23.90 -1.10
CA PHE A 96 10.31 22.67 -1.90
C PHE A 96 8.90 22.08 -1.84
N ARG A 97 8.04 22.62 -0.96
CA ARG A 97 6.67 22.14 -0.74
C ARG A 97 6.57 20.63 -0.44
N THR A 98 7.65 20.04 0.07
CA THR A 98 7.74 18.61 0.45
C THR A 98 7.67 18.43 1.97
N PRO A 99 7.07 17.33 2.45
CA PRO A 99 6.96 17.03 3.87
C PRO A 99 8.27 16.38 4.37
N HIS A 100 9.33 17.19 4.43
CA HIS A 100 10.70 16.76 4.75
C HIS A 100 10.83 16.04 6.10
N VAL A 101 10.13 16.51 7.14
CA VAL A 101 10.17 15.93 8.49
C VAL A 101 9.65 14.49 8.47
N THR A 102 8.48 14.25 7.86
CA THR A 102 7.90 12.91 7.76
C THR A 102 8.75 11.99 6.89
N THR A 103 9.37 12.50 5.82
CA THR A 103 10.22 11.67 4.94
C THR A 103 11.47 11.19 5.68
N ILE A 104 12.16 12.07 6.40
CA ILE A 104 13.36 11.70 7.16
C ILE A 104 12.97 10.73 8.29
N TRP A 105 11.91 11.04 9.03
CA TRP A 105 11.49 10.21 10.15
C TRP A 105 11.07 8.80 9.69
N THR A 106 10.21 8.70 8.67
CA THR A 106 9.81 7.39 8.11
C THR A 106 10.99 6.64 7.53
N GLY A 107 11.92 7.31 6.84
CA GLY A 107 13.12 6.67 6.30
C GLY A 107 14.03 6.10 7.39
N VAL A 108 14.26 6.84 8.48
CA VAL A 108 15.04 6.36 9.64
C VAL A 108 14.37 5.17 10.31
N VAL A 109 13.05 5.23 10.52
CA VAL A 109 12.28 4.14 11.14
C VAL A 109 12.28 2.90 10.25
N VAL A 110 12.01 3.03 8.95
CA VAL A 110 12.04 1.92 8.00
C VAL A 110 13.44 1.32 7.90
N GLY A 111 14.49 2.15 7.83
CA GLY A 111 15.87 1.69 7.82
C GLY A 111 16.26 0.92 9.08
N GLY A 112 15.86 1.43 10.26
CA GLY A 112 16.09 0.75 11.54
C GLY A 112 15.36 -0.58 11.64
N VAL A 113 14.09 -0.64 11.23
CA VAL A 113 13.30 -1.88 11.25
C VAL A 113 13.86 -2.90 10.23
N ALA A 114 14.27 -2.45 9.05
CA ALA A 114 14.85 -3.29 8.00
C ALA A 114 16.19 -3.93 8.44
N MET A 115 16.95 -3.27 9.33
CA MET A 115 18.19 -3.86 9.88
C MET A 115 17.93 -4.97 10.92
N LEU A 116 16.78 -4.95 11.58
CA LEU A 116 16.50 -5.81 12.75
C LEU A 116 15.53 -6.96 12.46
N THR A 117 14.85 -6.94 11.31
CA THR A 117 13.73 -7.85 11.03
C THR A 117 13.94 -8.64 9.76
N ASP A 118 13.60 -9.93 9.80
CA ASP A 118 13.63 -10.81 8.63
C ASP A 118 12.58 -10.44 7.57
N ILE A 119 12.95 -10.65 6.30
CA ILE A 119 12.12 -10.34 5.13
C ILE A 119 10.79 -11.11 5.13
N GLY A 120 10.78 -12.36 5.59
CA GLY A 120 9.57 -13.19 5.65
C GLY A 120 8.55 -12.64 6.64
N SER A 121 9.01 -12.29 7.84
CA SER A 121 8.17 -11.66 8.86
C SER A 121 7.59 -10.31 8.41
N LEU A 122 8.37 -9.49 7.71
CA LEU A 122 7.91 -8.21 7.18
C LEU A 122 6.92 -8.39 6.02
N SER A 123 7.15 -9.39 5.16
CA SER A 123 6.24 -9.75 4.07
C SER A 123 4.87 -10.16 4.62
N ASP A 124 4.83 -11.06 5.62
CA ASP A 124 3.58 -11.49 6.24
C ASP A 124 2.81 -10.32 6.89
N LEU A 125 3.52 -9.42 7.58
CA LEU A 125 2.92 -8.24 8.19
C LEU A 125 2.40 -7.22 7.15
N THR A 126 3.09 -7.10 6.02
CA THR A 126 2.64 -6.24 4.91
C THR A 126 1.42 -6.85 4.21
N ASN A 127 1.41 -8.17 4.03
CA ASN A 127 0.30 -8.89 3.40
C ASN A 127 -0.98 -8.78 4.24
N ILE A 128 -0.93 -8.99 5.56
CA ILE A 128 -2.13 -8.85 6.40
C ILE A 128 -2.69 -7.41 6.35
N GLY A 129 -1.80 -6.40 6.36
CA GLY A 129 -2.21 -4.99 6.33
C GLY A 129 -2.84 -4.58 4.99
N THR A 130 -2.25 -5.01 3.87
CA THR A 130 -2.78 -4.72 2.53
C THR A 130 -4.09 -5.45 2.25
N LEU A 131 -4.20 -6.73 2.64
CA LEU A 131 -5.45 -7.50 2.54
C LEU A 131 -6.56 -6.85 3.37
N PHE A 132 -6.26 -6.41 4.60
CA PHE A 132 -7.22 -5.69 5.42
C PHE A 132 -7.67 -4.38 4.79
N ALA A 133 -6.75 -3.59 4.23
CA ALA A 133 -7.09 -2.37 3.50
C ALA A 133 -7.99 -2.66 2.28
N PHE A 134 -7.73 -3.74 1.53
CA PHE A 134 -8.58 -4.16 0.41
C PHE A 134 -9.99 -4.57 0.85
N ILE A 135 -10.13 -5.26 1.99
CA ILE A 135 -11.44 -5.55 2.59
C ILE A 135 -12.18 -4.26 2.89
N LEU A 136 -11.53 -3.29 3.54
CA LEU A 136 -12.13 -1.98 3.84
C LEU A 136 -12.55 -1.23 2.58
N VAL A 137 -11.74 -1.25 1.52
CA VAL A 137 -12.10 -0.63 0.23
C VAL A 137 -13.30 -1.33 -0.40
N CYS A 138 -13.36 -2.67 -0.40
CA CYS A 138 -14.49 -3.41 -0.94
C CYS A 138 -15.79 -3.08 -0.19
N ILE A 139 -15.75 -3.05 1.15
CA ILE A 139 -16.89 -2.62 1.98
C ILE A 139 -17.24 -1.16 1.71
N GLY A 140 -16.24 -0.28 1.60
CA GLY A 140 -16.40 1.13 1.28
C GLY A 140 -17.13 1.37 -0.04
N VAL A 141 -16.86 0.56 -1.07
CA VAL A 141 -17.60 0.61 -2.36
C VAL A 141 -19.07 0.24 -2.18
N ILE A 142 -19.39 -0.74 -1.33
CA ILE A 142 -20.78 -1.14 -1.03
C ILE A 142 -21.48 -0.02 -0.25
N VAL A 143 -20.83 0.54 0.78
CA VAL A 143 -21.37 1.63 1.61
C VAL A 143 -21.59 2.88 0.77
N LEU A 144 -20.61 3.30 -0.04
CA LEU A 144 -20.72 4.48 -0.91
C LEU A 144 -21.82 4.32 -1.97
N ARG A 145 -22.19 3.10 -2.36
CA ARG A 145 -23.37 2.88 -3.23
C ARG A 145 -24.70 3.11 -2.53
N ARG A 146 -24.77 2.95 -1.21
CA ARG A 146 -25.99 3.18 -0.43
C ARG A 146 -26.08 4.62 0.08
N THR A 147 -24.98 5.19 0.57
CA THR A 147 -24.97 6.52 1.18
C THR A 147 -24.99 7.66 0.16
N ASP A 148 -24.33 7.48 -1.00
CA ASP A 148 -24.14 8.55 -1.98
C ASP A 148 -24.39 8.03 -3.42
N ALA A 149 -25.65 7.72 -3.70
CA ALA A 149 -26.06 7.04 -4.92
C ALA A 149 -25.98 7.94 -6.17
N GLU A 150 -26.20 9.25 -6.03
CA GLU A 150 -26.30 10.21 -7.15
C GLU A 150 -24.94 10.72 -7.66
N ARG A 151 -23.85 10.47 -6.93
CA ARG A 151 -22.51 10.93 -7.32
C ARG A 151 -22.12 10.44 -8.73
N PRO A 152 -21.59 11.32 -9.62
CA PRO A 152 -21.18 10.93 -10.97
C PRO A 152 -19.99 9.95 -10.90
N ARG A 153 -20.14 8.78 -11.54
CA ARG A 153 -19.16 7.68 -11.52
C ARG A 153 -18.67 7.40 -12.95
N PRO A 154 -17.48 7.90 -13.35
CA PRO A 154 -16.93 7.68 -14.69
C PRO A 154 -16.53 6.22 -14.94
N PHE A 155 -16.25 5.45 -13.87
CA PHE A 155 -16.09 4.00 -13.92
C PHE A 155 -16.98 3.36 -12.86
N ARG A 156 -17.73 2.32 -13.23
CA ARG A 156 -18.59 1.56 -12.33
C ARG A 156 -18.07 0.12 -12.30
N ALA A 157 -17.77 -0.37 -11.10
CA ALA A 157 -17.47 -1.78 -10.93
C ALA A 157 -18.65 -2.62 -11.45
N PRO A 158 -18.39 -3.65 -12.29
CA PRO A 158 -19.43 -4.57 -12.73
C PRO A 158 -20.00 -5.35 -11.54
N LEU A 159 -21.19 -5.94 -11.71
CA LEU A 159 -21.90 -6.85 -10.77
C LEU A 159 -21.72 -6.52 -9.26
N VAL A 160 -21.93 -5.26 -8.84
CA VAL A 160 -21.99 -4.91 -7.41
C VAL A 160 -23.41 -5.22 -6.90
N PRO A 161 -23.57 -5.89 -5.75
CA PRO A 161 -22.60 -6.14 -4.67
C PRO A 161 -21.76 -7.42 -4.78
N MET A 162 -22.00 -8.28 -5.76
CA MET A 162 -21.35 -9.60 -5.85
C MET A 162 -19.81 -9.50 -5.93
N PHE A 163 -19.25 -8.66 -6.81
CA PHE A 163 -17.79 -8.55 -6.92
C PHE A 163 -17.10 -8.06 -5.64
N PRO A 164 -17.55 -6.96 -4.98
CA PRO A 164 -16.94 -6.56 -3.72
C PRO A 164 -17.07 -7.61 -2.62
N ILE A 165 -18.20 -8.33 -2.54
CA ILE A 165 -18.39 -9.41 -1.56
C ILE A 165 -17.40 -10.55 -1.84
N ALA A 166 -17.27 -10.99 -3.10
CA ALA A 166 -16.28 -11.99 -3.47
C ALA A 166 -14.86 -11.52 -3.11
N GLY A 167 -14.52 -10.25 -3.36
CA GLY A 167 -13.24 -9.66 -2.98
C GLY A 167 -12.97 -9.73 -1.47
N VAL A 168 -13.98 -9.42 -0.65
CA VAL A 168 -13.88 -9.57 0.82
C VAL A 168 -13.63 -11.02 1.21
N ILE A 169 -14.38 -11.97 0.62
CA ILE A 169 -14.24 -13.41 0.92
C ILE A 169 -12.84 -13.90 0.54
N PHE A 170 -12.35 -13.58 -0.66
CA PHE A 170 -11.02 -13.97 -1.11
C PHE A 170 -9.91 -13.36 -0.25
N CYS A 171 -9.98 -12.06 0.06
CA CYS A 171 -8.98 -11.41 0.90
C CYS A 171 -8.98 -12.01 2.30
N PHE A 172 -10.16 -12.25 2.88
CA PHE A 172 -10.28 -12.85 4.20
C PHE A 172 -9.77 -14.29 4.23
N ALA A 173 -10.07 -15.10 3.21
CA ALA A 173 -9.54 -16.45 3.08
C ALA A 173 -8.01 -16.47 3.03
N LEU A 174 -7.38 -15.54 2.29
CA LEU A 174 -5.93 -15.39 2.26
C LEU A 174 -5.35 -14.95 3.61
N MET A 175 -6.05 -14.07 4.34
CA MET A 175 -5.63 -13.67 5.70
C MET A 175 -5.64 -14.84 6.68
N LEU A 176 -6.56 -15.80 6.54
CA LEU A 176 -6.60 -17.01 7.38
C LEU A 176 -5.42 -17.96 7.12
N SER A 177 -4.76 -17.85 5.96
CA SER A 177 -3.57 -18.63 5.64
C SER A 177 -2.29 -18.09 6.30
N LEU A 178 -2.35 -16.91 6.94
CA LEU A 178 -1.18 -16.29 7.57
C LEU A 178 -0.96 -16.81 9.00
N PRO A 179 0.30 -16.84 9.49
CA PRO A 179 0.61 -17.29 10.85
C PRO A 179 -0.14 -16.51 11.93
N VAL A 180 -0.49 -17.18 13.04
CA VAL A 180 -1.18 -16.57 14.19
C VAL A 180 -0.35 -15.41 14.79
N LEU A 181 0.97 -15.50 14.72
CA LEU A 181 1.85 -14.42 15.18
C LEU A 181 1.63 -13.11 14.41
N THR A 182 1.33 -13.20 13.11
CA THR A 182 1.04 -12.05 12.25
C THR A 182 -0.27 -11.37 12.66
N TRP A 183 -1.28 -12.13 13.05
CA TRP A 183 -2.53 -11.62 13.60
C TRP A 183 -2.33 -10.87 14.91
N ILE A 184 -1.52 -11.42 15.83
CA ILE A 184 -1.20 -10.76 17.09
C ILE A 184 -0.51 -9.42 16.83
N ARG A 185 0.54 -9.41 15.99
CA ARG A 185 1.27 -8.18 15.61
C ARG A 185 0.33 -7.14 14.99
N PHE A 186 -0.56 -7.56 14.11
CA PHE A 186 -1.56 -6.70 13.48
C PHE A 186 -2.53 -6.07 14.50
N PHE A 187 -3.11 -6.87 15.39
CA PHE A 187 -4.02 -6.36 16.42
C PHE A 187 -3.32 -5.47 17.44
N VAL A 188 -2.07 -5.77 17.83
CA VAL A 188 -1.27 -4.89 18.68
C VAL A 188 -1.07 -3.54 18.00
N TRP A 189 -0.69 -3.53 16.72
CA TRP A 189 -0.52 -2.29 15.96
C TRP A 189 -1.83 -1.50 15.82
N LEU A 190 -2.95 -2.19 15.57
CA LEU A 190 -4.27 -1.58 15.50
C LEU A 190 -4.66 -0.97 16.85
N ALA A 191 -4.43 -1.69 17.96
CA ALA A 191 -4.67 -1.20 19.31
C ALA A 191 -3.84 0.06 19.59
N VAL A 192 -2.55 0.08 19.24
CA VAL A 192 -1.70 1.27 19.38
C VAL A 192 -2.27 2.44 18.56
N GLY A 193 -2.65 2.21 17.29
CA GLY A 193 -3.28 3.23 16.45
C GLY A 193 -4.60 3.77 17.04
N LEU A 194 -5.41 2.87 17.62
CA LEU A 194 -6.66 3.23 18.27
C LEU A 194 -6.45 4.01 19.57
N LEU A 195 -5.42 3.67 20.35
CA LEU A 195 -5.03 4.45 21.53
C LEU A 195 -4.60 5.86 21.13
N ILE A 196 -3.74 6.01 20.11
CA ILE A 196 -3.36 7.32 19.58
C ILE A 196 -4.61 8.09 19.11
N TYR A 197 -5.55 7.41 18.45
CA TYR A 197 -6.81 8.02 18.05
C TYR A 197 -7.64 8.49 19.25
N PHE A 198 -7.86 7.68 20.29
CA PHE A 198 -8.66 8.10 21.44
C PHE A 198 -8.01 9.19 22.30
N PHE A 199 -6.69 9.12 22.51
CA PHE A 199 -5.96 10.08 23.34
C PHE A 199 -5.68 11.41 22.63
N TYR A 200 -5.43 11.38 21.31
CA TYR A 200 -5.09 12.57 20.53
C TYR A 200 -6.16 12.91 19.49
N GLY A 201 -6.46 11.96 18.61
CA GLY A 201 -7.34 12.16 17.45
C GLY A 201 -8.77 12.56 17.82
N ALA A 202 -9.37 11.99 18.85
CA ALA A 202 -10.75 12.27 19.25
C ALA A 202 -10.94 13.70 19.79
N TRP A 203 -9.86 14.32 20.28
CA TRP A 203 -9.86 15.67 20.85
C TRP A 203 -9.41 16.72 19.83
N HIS A 204 -8.65 16.33 18.80
CA HIS A 204 -8.08 17.24 17.80
C HIS A 204 -8.62 17.04 16.37
N SER A 205 -9.49 16.05 16.12
CA SER A 205 -10.06 15.80 14.80
C SER A 205 -10.96 16.96 14.36
N LYS A 206 -10.52 17.64 13.29
CA LYS A 206 -11.21 18.79 12.69
C LYS A 206 -12.44 18.37 11.89
N LEU A 207 -12.54 17.08 11.51
CA LEU A 207 -13.73 16.49 10.88
C LEU A 207 -14.97 16.57 11.79
N ARG A 208 -14.80 16.46 13.11
CA ARG A 208 -15.90 16.61 14.08
C ARG A 208 -16.31 18.07 14.28
N GLY A 209 -15.41 19.02 14.00
CA GLY A 209 -15.63 20.46 14.15
C GLY A 209 -16.26 21.15 12.93
N GLY A 210 -16.48 20.44 11.81
CA GLY A 210 -17.03 21.02 10.58
C GLY A 210 -16.12 22.04 9.90
N ILE A 211 -14.83 22.09 10.27
CA ILE A 211 -13.85 23.01 9.68
C ILE A 211 -13.26 22.32 8.44
N ASP A 212 -13.72 22.73 7.27
CA ASP A 212 -13.19 22.30 5.99
C ASP A 212 -11.73 22.79 5.86
N THR A 213 -10.75 21.89 5.99
CA THR A 213 -9.31 22.23 5.99
C THR A 213 -8.69 22.33 4.59
N GLY A 214 -9.51 22.57 3.58
CA GLY A 214 -9.09 23.17 2.32
C GLY A 214 -9.46 22.36 1.09
N ILE A 215 -9.74 23.10 0.01
CA ILE A 215 -10.03 22.69 -1.39
C ILE A 215 -10.39 21.20 -1.48
N THR A 216 -11.62 20.90 -1.09
CA THR A 216 -12.31 19.73 -1.62
C THR A 216 -12.17 19.79 -3.14
N GLU A 217 -11.91 18.62 -3.74
CA GLU A 217 -11.79 18.38 -5.19
C GLU A 217 -13.02 18.88 -5.99
N ASP A 218 -14.05 19.38 -5.31
CA ASP A 218 -15.29 19.96 -5.81
C ASP A 218 -15.19 21.46 -6.19
N THR A 219 -14.03 22.10 -6.05
CA THR A 219 -13.79 23.42 -6.65
C THR A 219 -12.76 23.33 -7.78
N PRO A 220 -13.16 23.48 -9.06
CA PRO A 220 -12.20 23.54 -10.15
C PRO A 220 -11.23 24.70 -9.92
N PRO A 221 -9.93 24.56 -10.25
CA PRO A 221 -8.97 25.63 -10.09
C PRO A 221 -9.50 26.89 -10.81
N PRO A 222 -9.29 28.09 -10.25
CA PRO A 222 -9.71 29.31 -10.91
C PRO A 222 -9.06 29.30 -12.30
N LEU A 223 -9.92 29.32 -13.33
CA LEU A 223 -9.48 29.52 -14.70
C LEU A 223 -8.73 30.85 -14.71
N ILE A 224 -7.40 30.77 -14.74
CA ILE A 224 -6.56 31.92 -15.00
C ILE A 224 -6.88 32.31 -16.43
N LYS A 225 -7.81 33.26 -16.58
CA LYS A 225 -8.01 33.99 -17.83
C LYS A 225 -6.76 34.85 -18.04
N THR A 226 -5.75 34.30 -18.70
CA THR A 226 -4.87 35.10 -19.56
C THR A 226 -5.55 35.28 -20.90
#